data_AF-L7FNM3-F1
#
_entry.id   AF-L7FNM3-F1
#
_cell.length_a   1.000
_cell.length_b   1.000
_cell.length_c   1.000
_cell.angle_alpha   90.00
_cell.angle_beta   90.00
_cell.angle_gamma   90.00
#
_symmetry.space_group_name_H-M   'P 1'
#
loop_
_entity.id
_entity.type
_entity.pdbx_description
1 polymer ?
#
loop_
_entity_poly.entity_id
_entity_poly.type
_entity_poly.pdbx_seq_one_letter_code
_entity_poly.pdbx_strand_id
1 'polypeptide(L)'
;MQKFILLTVLAYAVFAAECTTPIENCGSCDEETKSKCVQCSDSYLLNLDNTCKKTCETGKITTETPTTCVKCTNEMCAVCSDVTAEGATESTEECTTCLGEDMYLNADKTCGKCETGMKVTETKKCETVNIENCDASTKTGETETCNKCSENNYLNQGACVSACPEGTILNEEKTECVAIPPQTCTVENCETCAENNNEVCVKCKETYYLDLTGKCGLDCPEGSKKDETNMKCVADTQTCTVENCETCAEGKTDVCAKCAATYYLSEGTCVTQCPEGTVKNDEKMECVADTPQICNVDNCDTCVEDRTDICNKCKSNYYLQVDQKSCATDCASGYKDTTNMKCVKCTTENCVLCSEDQKCTTCVDGNYLTEDLKCVTTCPEGYEANKETKKCVKITCKVENCKTCIETDINKCAICNDNLYVVEDTYKCVAKCDSGYKTDSTAGAFACKKCRVSNCAKCDSKVDECQQCSGDYYVKDGKCEKRNDDAAKSIFAFLALVAIFLMF
;
A
#
# COMPACT_ATOMS: atom_id res chain seq x y z
N MET A 1 -61.88 -113.42 70.88
CA MET A 1 -62.34 -113.69 72.26
C MET A 1 -62.69 -112.37 72.92
N GLN A 2 -63.90 -112.30 73.48
CA GLN A 2 -64.43 -111.38 74.50
C GLN A 2 -64.28 -109.86 74.29
N LYS A 3 -65.37 -109.11 74.09
CA LYS A 3 -66.42 -108.72 75.06
C LYS A 3 -65.96 -107.67 76.10
N PHE A 4 -66.59 -106.50 75.97
CA PHE A 4 -67.39 -105.85 77.04
C PHE A 4 -66.58 -105.08 78.11
N ILE A 5 -66.74 -103.75 78.24
CA ILE A 5 -67.75 -103.01 79.06
C ILE A 5 -66.94 -102.17 80.08
N LEU A 6 -67.24 -100.93 80.50
CA LEU A 6 -68.26 -99.91 80.21
C LEU A 6 -68.10 -98.79 81.28
N LEU A 7 -68.44 -97.53 80.93
CA LEU A 7 -68.98 -96.42 81.76
C LEU A 7 -68.12 -95.82 82.92
N THR A 8 -67.61 -94.57 82.83
CA THR A 8 -68.21 -93.20 82.97
C THR A 8 -68.57 -92.73 84.39
N VAL A 9 -68.06 -91.53 84.77
CA VAL A 9 -68.69 -90.46 85.61
C VAL A 9 -67.92 -89.15 85.27
N LEU A 10 -68.38 -88.15 84.50
CA LEU A 10 -69.41 -87.10 84.66
C LEU A 10 -69.23 -86.11 85.84
N ALA A 11 -68.95 -84.82 85.53
CA ALA A 11 -69.50 -83.64 86.22
C ALA A 11 -69.19 -82.28 85.53
N TYR A 12 -70.26 -81.63 85.03
CA TYR A 12 -70.60 -80.18 84.91
C TYR A 12 -69.65 -79.18 84.19
N ALA A 13 -69.95 -78.51 83.07
CA ALA A 13 -71.13 -77.86 82.44
C ALA A 13 -71.14 -76.31 82.56
N VAL A 14 -70.76 -75.63 81.46
CA VAL A 14 -71.30 -74.32 81.02
C VAL A 14 -71.46 -74.42 79.50
N PHE A 15 -72.67 -74.23 79.01
CA PHE A 15 -73.05 -74.35 77.59
C PHE A 15 -72.51 -73.15 76.80
N ALA A 16 -71.66 -73.39 75.81
CA ALA A 16 -71.57 -72.48 74.67
C ALA A 16 -72.79 -72.74 73.79
N ALA A 17 -73.54 -71.69 73.45
CA ALA A 17 -74.68 -71.80 72.55
C ALA A 17 -74.16 -72.22 71.16
N GLU A 18 -74.29 -73.50 70.82
CA GLU A 18 -73.92 -74.01 69.50
C GLU A 18 -74.90 -73.46 68.45
N CYS A 19 -74.35 -72.87 67.40
CA CYS A 19 -75.09 -72.43 66.21
C CYS A 19 -75.80 -73.65 65.59
N THR A 20 -77.00 -73.48 65.05
CA THR A 20 -77.77 -74.61 64.47
C THR A 20 -77.04 -75.24 63.27
N THR A 21 -76.21 -74.46 62.61
CA THR A 21 -75.25 -74.90 61.60
C THR A 21 -73.87 -74.39 61.99
N PRO A 22 -72.81 -75.22 61.98
CA PRO A 22 -71.45 -74.74 62.28
C PRO A 22 -71.03 -73.67 61.26
N ILE A 23 -70.76 -72.45 61.74
CA ILE A 23 -70.13 -71.39 60.95
C ILE A 23 -68.66 -71.34 61.37
N GLU A 24 -67.77 -71.50 60.40
CA GLU A 24 -66.34 -71.57 60.66
C GLU A 24 -65.84 -70.27 61.34
N ASN A 25 -65.08 -70.42 62.43
CA ASN A 25 -64.46 -69.31 63.18
C ASN A 25 -65.45 -68.30 63.79
N CYS A 26 -66.72 -68.67 63.95
CA CYS A 26 -67.72 -67.87 64.64
C CYS A 26 -67.62 -68.04 66.17
N GLY A 27 -67.55 -66.93 66.90
CA GLY A 27 -67.52 -66.91 68.37
C GLY A 27 -68.91 -66.88 68.99
N SER A 28 -69.86 -66.18 68.36
CA SER A 28 -71.28 -66.19 68.76
C SER A 28 -72.22 -65.99 67.58
N CYS A 29 -73.32 -66.76 67.58
CA CYS A 29 -74.40 -66.64 66.62
C CYS A 29 -75.56 -65.81 67.14
N ASP A 30 -76.32 -65.26 66.20
CA ASP A 30 -77.59 -64.57 66.46
C ASP A 30 -78.53 -65.41 67.33
N GLU A 31 -79.08 -64.83 68.40
CA GLU A 31 -79.85 -65.57 69.42
C GLU A 31 -81.17 -66.12 68.88
N GLU A 32 -81.76 -65.46 67.88
CA GLU A 32 -83.10 -65.75 67.38
C GLU A 32 -83.07 -66.84 66.28
N THR A 33 -82.15 -66.70 65.32
CA THR A 33 -82.08 -67.61 64.16
C THR A 33 -80.99 -68.66 64.25
N LYS A 34 -79.95 -68.42 65.07
CA LYS A 34 -78.76 -69.28 65.26
C LYS A 34 -78.03 -69.73 63.97
N SER A 35 -78.33 -69.11 62.83
CA SER A 35 -77.80 -69.45 61.49
C SER A 35 -76.93 -68.34 60.88
N LYS A 36 -76.71 -67.25 61.62
CA LYS A 36 -75.82 -66.15 61.23
C LYS A 36 -74.81 -65.86 62.33
N CYS A 37 -73.56 -65.61 61.95
CA CYS A 37 -72.57 -65.14 62.89
C CYS A 37 -72.77 -63.64 63.16
N VAL A 38 -72.69 -63.25 64.44
CA VAL A 38 -72.76 -61.85 64.87
C VAL A 38 -71.46 -61.39 65.53
N GLN A 39 -70.63 -62.33 65.98
CA GLN A 39 -69.29 -62.05 66.48
C GLN A 39 -68.35 -63.20 66.13
N CYS A 40 -67.22 -62.88 65.49
CA CYS A 40 -66.19 -63.85 65.16
C CYS A 40 -65.27 -64.12 66.35
N SER A 41 -64.59 -65.26 66.33
CA SER A 41 -63.50 -65.55 67.28
C SER A 41 -62.35 -64.57 67.11
N ASP A 42 -61.58 -64.35 68.17
CA ASP A 42 -60.42 -63.46 68.17
C ASP A 42 -59.51 -63.73 66.95
N SER A 43 -59.08 -62.67 66.26
CA SER A 43 -58.30 -62.69 65.00
C SER A 43 -59.09 -62.95 63.71
N TYR A 44 -60.43 -63.02 63.75
CA TYR A 44 -61.30 -63.10 62.57
C TYR A 44 -62.26 -61.91 62.51
N LEU A 45 -62.58 -61.49 61.29
CA LEU A 45 -63.41 -60.32 60.98
C LEU A 45 -64.78 -60.76 60.48
N LEU A 46 -65.83 -60.07 60.93
CA LEU A 46 -67.19 -60.33 60.47
C LEU A 46 -67.44 -59.64 59.13
N ASN A 47 -67.70 -60.44 58.10
CA ASN A 47 -68.15 -59.94 56.81
C ASN A 47 -69.65 -59.62 56.82
N LEU A 48 -70.07 -58.75 55.90
CA LEU A 48 -71.47 -58.35 55.69
C LEU A 48 -72.41 -59.52 55.33
N ASP A 49 -71.87 -60.66 54.87
CA ASP A 49 -72.61 -61.90 54.62
C ASP A 49 -72.73 -62.79 55.87
N ASN A 50 -72.35 -62.27 57.05
CA ASN A 50 -72.36 -62.94 58.34
C ASN A 50 -71.40 -64.15 58.45
N THR A 51 -70.33 -64.17 57.63
CA THR A 51 -69.22 -65.14 57.73
C THR A 51 -67.97 -64.53 58.37
N CYS A 52 -67.10 -65.37 58.93
CA CYS A 52 -65.86 -64.93 59.61
C CYS A 52 -64.62 -65.27 58.76
N LYS A 53 -63.87 -64.25 58.32
CA LYS A 53 -62.63 -64.42 57.53
C LYS A 53 -61.49 -63.61 58.14
N LYS A 54 -60.23 -63.97 57.84
CA LYS A 54 -59.05 -63.24 58.34
C LYS A 54 -58.81 -61.89 57.68
N THR A 55 -59.41 -61.64 56.52
CA THR A 55 -59.28 -60.40 55.75
C THR A 55 -60.64 -60.03 55.13
N CYS A 56 -60.88 -58.74 54.91
CA CYS A 56 -62.04 -58.28 54.16
C CYS A 56 -61.96 -58.64 52.67
N GLU A 57 -63.11 -58.75 52.02
CA GLU A 57 -63.20 -58.91 50.57
C GLU A 57 -62.76 -57.65 49.82
N THR A 58 -62.32 -57.80 48.58
CA THR A 58 -61.90 -56.69 47.71
C THR A 58 -62.94 -55.57 47.67
N GLY A 59 -62.50 -54.32 47.82
CA GLY A 59 -63.35 -53.13 47.89
C GLY A 59 -63.90 -52.80 49.29
N LYS A 60 -63.33 -53.37 50.36
CA LYS A 60 -63.77 -53.16 51.75
C LYS A 60 -62.58 -53.01 52.72
N ILE A 61 -62.80 -52.29 53.83
CA ILE A 61 -61.82 -52.06 54.92
C ILE A 61 -62.34 -52.55 56.27
N THR A 62 -61.41 -52.80 57.20
CA THR A 62 -61.69 -53.16 58.59
C THR A 62 -61.90 -51.92 59.45
N THR A 63 -63.02 -51.86 60.16
CA THR A 63 -63.19 -50.87 61.25
C THR A 63 -62.77 -51.49 62.58
N GLU A 64 -62.16 -50.71 63.48
CA GLU A 64 -61.61 -51.25 64.72
C GLU A 64 -62.67 -51.58 65.78
N THR A 65 -63.90 -51.03 65.70
CA THR A 65 -64.97 -51.32 66.68
C THR A 65 -66.40 -51.17 66.12
N PRO A 66 -67.19 -52.25 65.99
CA PRO A 66 -66.80 -53.66 66.07
C PRO A 66 -66.00 -54.08 64.82
N THR A 67 -65.12 -55.07 64.97
CA THR A 67 -64.22 -55.56 63.90
C THR A 67 -65.01 -56.17 62.72
N THR A 68 -65.45 -55.28 61.82
CA THR A 68 -66.35 -55.57 60.71
C THR A 68 -65.82 -54.96 59.43
N CYS A 69 -66.13 -55.60 58.30
CA CYS A 69 -65.75 -55.11 56.98
C CYS A 69 -66.78 -54.13 56.40
N VAL A 70 -66.38 -52.90 56.10
CA VAL A 70 -67.22 -51.85 55.45
C VAL A 70 -66.71 -51.54 54.05
N LYS A 71 -67.59 -51.08 53.14
CA LYS A 71 -67.20 -50.76 51.74
C LYS A 71 -66.37 -49.47 51.67
N CYS A 72 -65.38 -49.45 50.77
CA CYS A 72 -64.67 -48.23 50.37
C CYS A 72 -65.67 -47.18 49.85
N THR A 73 -65.45 -45.89 50.14
CA THR A 73 -66.30 -44.81 49.63
C THR A 73 -66.12 -44.59 48.12
N ASN A 74 -64.92 -44.85 47.59
CA ASN A 74 -64.67 -44.83 46.16
C ASN A 74 -64.93 -46.22 45.55
N GLU A 75 -66.03 -46.36 44.80
CA GLU A 75 -66.42 -47.63 44.15
C GLU A 75 -65.40 -48.13 43.11
N MET A 76 -64.49 -47.27 42.63
CA MET A 76 -63.42 -47.62 41.70
C MET A 76 -62.15 -48.13 42.42
N CYS A 77 -62.15 -48.15 43.75
CA CYS A 77 -61.03 -48.61 44.56
C CYS A 77 -61.19 -50.09 44.97
N ALA A 78 -60.17 -50.90 44.67
CA ALA A 78 -60.12 -52.31 45.08
C ALA A 78 -59.55 -52.50 46.49
N VAL A 79 -58.62 -51.64 46.94
CA VAL A 79 -58.08 -51.64 48.30
C VAL A 79 -57.84 -50.20 48.74
N CYS A 80 -58.57 -49.78 49.78
CA CYS A 80 -58.47 -48.45 50.36
C CYS A 80 -57.86 -48.50 51.77
N SER A 81 -57.30 -47.39 52.23
CA SER A 81 -56.78 -47.23 53.60
C SER A 81 -57.23 -45.90 54.20
N ASP A 82 -57.70 -45.92 55.44
CA ASP A 82 -57.99 -44.69 56.19
C ASP A 82 -56.69 -44.02 56.62
N VAL A 83 -56.53 -42.74 56.23
CA VAL A 83 -55.42 -41.90 56.68
C VAL A 83 -56.00 -40.81 57.58
N THR A 84 -55.95 -41.03 58.89
CA THR A 84 -56.16 -39.95 59.86
C THR A 84 -54.85 -39.20 60.08
N ALA A 85 -54.72 -38.02 59.49
CA ALA A 85 -53.64 -37.09 59.82
C ALA A 85 -53.84 -36.55 61.26
N GLU A 86 -52.78 -36.43 62.05
CA GLU A 86 -52.83 -35.88 63.40
C GLU A 86 -53.48 -34.47 63.40
N GLY A 87 -54.67 -34.35 63.99
CA GLY A 87 -55.38 -33.08 64.16
C GLY A 87 -56.53 -32.79 63.18
N ALA A 88 -56.90 -33.72 62.30
CA ALA A 88 -58.07 -33.58 61.42
C ALA A 88 -59.37 -34.13 62.05
N THR A 89 -60.50 -33.44 61.85
CA THR A 89 -61.83 -33.85 62.34
C THR A 89 -62.63 -34.72 61.36
N GLU A 90 -62.05 -35.05 60.20
CA GLU A 90 -62.63 -35.95 59.18
C GLU A 90 -61.52 -36.86 58.60
N SER A 91 -61.84 -38.13 58.37
CA SER A 91 -60.92 -39.13 57.78
C SER A 91 -60.95 -39.06 56.25
N THR A 92 -59.78 -39.02 55.62
CA THR A 92 -59.63 -39.13 54.15
C THR A 92 -59.17 -40.52 53.75
N GLU A 93 -59.93 -41.17 52.86
CA GLU A 93 -59.69 -42.52 52.36
C GLU A 93 -58.77 -42.48 51.12
N GLU A 94 -57.62 -43.15 51.17
CA GLU A 94 -56.69 -43.26 50.03
C GLU A 94 -56.81 -44.60 49.32
N CYS A 95 -56.77 -44.60 47.98
CA CYS A 95 -56.78 -45.84 47.21
C CYS A 95 -55.37 -46.33 46.92
N THR A 96 -55.13 -47.62 47.11
CA THR A 96 -53.82 -48.25 46.84
C THR A 96 -53.84 -49.19 45.64
N THR A 97 -55.01 -49.66 45.23
CA THR A 97 -55.21 -50.54 44.08
C THR A 97 -56.56 -50.25 43.43
N CYS A 98 -56.60 -50.12 42.11
CA CYS A 98 -57.81 -49.77 41.36
C CYS A 98 -58.59 -51.00 40.87
N LEU A 99 -59.92 -50.89 40.84
CA LEU A 99 -60.83 -51.92 40.35
C LEU A 99 -61.09 -51.72 38.86
N GLY A 100 -60.80 -52.73 38.03
CA GLY A 100 -61.08 -52.71 36.58
C GLY A 100 -59.87 -53.07 35.71
N GLU A 101 -60.12 -53.50 34.47
CA GLU A 101 -59.05 -53.87 33.53
C GLU A 101 -58.26 -52.63 33.06
N ASP A 102 -58.96 -51.52 32.81
CA ASP A 102 -58.40 -50.26 32.28
C ASP A 102 -58.35 -49.10 33.29
N MET A 103 -58.21 -49.42 34.58
CA MET A 103 -58.07 -48.45 35.66
C MET A 103 -56.67 -48.53 36.27
N TYR A 104 -56.02 -47.38 36.45
CA TYR A 104 -54.65 -47.26 36.92
C TYR A 104 -54.56 -46.31 38.09
N LEU A 105 -53.60 -46.56 38.99
CA LEU A 105 -53.35 -45.70 40.14
C LEU A 105 -52.51 -44.49 39.70
N ASN A 106 -53.08 -43.30 39.85
CA ASN A 106 -52.41 -42.03 39.60
C ASN A 106 -51.52 -41.63 40.80
N ALA A 107 -50.62 -40.65 40.58
CA ALA A 107 -49.71 -40.18 41.62
C ALA A 107 -50.44 -39.60 42.85
N ASP A 108 -51.63 -39.04 42.65
CA ASP A 108 -52.51 -38.47 43.68
C ASP A 108 -53.36 -39.50 44.45
N LYS A 109 -53.08 -40.81 44.27
CA LYS A 109 -53.78 -41.93 44.90
C LYS A 109 -55.25 -42.10 44.48
N THR A 110 -55.65 -41.50 43.36
CA THR A 110 -56.94 -41.75 42.72
C THR A 110 -56.85 -42.79 41.62
N CYS A 111 -57.98 -43.40 41.29
CA CYS A 111 -58.10 -44.39 40.22
C CYS A 111 -58.70 -43.76 38.96
N GLY A 112 -57.99 -43.88 37.84
CA GLY A 112 -58.42 -43.32 36.56
C GLY A 112 -57.60 -43.82 35.38
N LYS A 113 -57.81 -43.22 34.21
CA LYS A 113 -56.91 -43.41 33.06
C LYS A 113 -55.66 -42.56 33.25
N CYS A 114 -54.50 -43.05 32.82
CA CYS A 114 -53.27 -42.26 32.86
C CYS A 114 -53.38 -41.04 31.95
N GLU A 115 -52.79 -39.93 32.39
CA GLU A 115 -52.64 -38.73 31.57
C GLU A 115 -51.80 -39.00 30.32
N THR A 116 -52.03 -38.23 29.27
CA THR A 116 -51.35 -38.42 27.98
C THR A 116 -49.84 -38.20 28.14
N GLY A 117 -49.03 -39.21 27.79
CA GLY A 117 -47.56 -39.18 27.94
C GLY A 117 -47.02 -39.96 29.15
N MET A 118 -47.90 -40.57 29.95
CA MET A 118 -47.48 -41.49 31.02
C MET A 118 -47.44 -42.94 30.55
N LYS A 119 -46.50 -43.72 31.11
CA LYS A 119 -46.38 -45.17 30.96
C LYS A 119 -47.14 -45.89 32.09
N VAL A 120 -47.88 -46.93 31.72
CA VAL A 120 -48.48 -47.88 32.68
C VAL A 120 -47.42 -48.90 33.08
N THR A 121 -47.16 -49.03 34.38
CA THR A 121 -46.29 -50.08 34.93
C THR A 121 -46.99 -51.43 34.97
N GLU A 122 -46.23 -52.53 35.06
CA GLU A 122 -46.78 -53.88 35.26
C GLU A 122 -47.66 -53.98 36.53
N THR A 123 -47.47 -53.08 37.49
CA THR A 123 -48.30 -52.96 38.71
C THR A 123 -49.53 -52.06 38.56
N LYS A 124 -49.93 -51.70 37.34
CA LYS A 124 -51.06 -50.80 37.01
C LYS A 124 -50.97 -49.41 37.65
N LYS A 125 -49.78 -48.78 37.62
CA LYS A 125 -49.55 -47.39 38.05
C LYS A 125 -49.09 -46.52 36.88
N CYS A 126 -49.41 -45.23 36.90
CA CYS A 126 -48.97 -44.27 35.88
C CYS A 126 -47.63 -43.60 36.26
N GLU A 127 -46.65 -43.60 35.36
CA GLU A 127 -45.33 -42.95 35.53
C GLU A 127 -44.92 -42.12 34.30
N THR A 128 -44.13 -41.05 34.44
CA THR A 128 -43.68 -40.18 33.32
C THR A 128 -42.50 -40.77 32.54
N VAL A 129 -42.49 -40.65 31.20
CA VAL A 129 -41.37 -41.04 30.31
C VAL A 129 -40.54 -39.80 29.94
N ASN A 130 -39.21 -39.88 30.03
CA ASN A 130 -38.30 -38.75 29.79
C ASN A 130 -37.40 -39.04 28.57
N ILE A 131 -37.55 -38.30 27.45
CA ILE A 131 -36.62 -38.35 26.30
C ILE A 131 -35.44 -37.42 26.60
N GLU A 132 -34.22 -37.94 26.57
CA GLU A 132 -33.00 -37.19 26.92
C GLU A 132 -32.80 -35.98 25.98
N ASN A 133 -32.52 -34.80 26.56
CA ASN A 133 -32.29 -33.54 25.86
C ASN A 133 -33.44 -33.08 24.93
N CYS A 134 -34.68 -33.43 25.26
CA CYS A 134 -35.88 -33.03 24.53
C CYS A 134 -36.73 -32.03 25.33
N ASP A 135 -36.94 -30.83 24.78
CA ASP A 135 -37.79 -29.80 25.37
C ASP A 135 -39.27 -29.97 24.98
N ALA A 136 -39.55 -30.59 23.83
CA ALA A 136 -40.91 -30.88 23.38
C ALA A 136 -40.98 -32.16 22.54
N SER A 137 -41.84 -33.09 22.94
CA SER A 137 -42.12 -34.34 22.22
C SER A 137 -43.57 -34.42 21.75
N THR A 138 -43.81 -35.23 20.71
CA THR A 138 -45.16 -35.61 20.28
C THR A 138 -45.31 -37.12 20.29
N LYS A 139 -46.46 -37.59 20.76
CA LYS A 139 -46.85 -39.00 20.72
C LYS A 139 -47.77 -39.26 19.54
N THR A 140 -47.37 -40.18 18.66
CA THR A 140 -48.24 -40.70 17.60
C THR A 140 -48.32 -42.22 17.78
N GLY A 141 -49.44 -42.72 18.32
CA GLY A 141 -49.59 -44.12 18.70
C GLY A 141 -48.72 -44.52 19.91
N GLU A 142 -47.95 -45.60 19.78
CA GLU A 142 -47.01 -46.10 20.82
C GLU A 142 -45.63 -45.41 20.75
N THR A 143 -45.35 -44.67 19.67
CA THR A 143 -44.06 -43.99 19.44
C THR A 143 -44.11 -42.53 19.87
N GLU A 144 -43.17 -42.14 20.75
CA GLU A 144 -42.89 -40.75 21.11
C GLU A 144 -41.64 -40.27 20.37
N THR A 145 -41.74 -39.13 19.67
CA THR A 145 -40.64 -38.49 18.95
C THR A 145 -40.41 -37.09 19.48
N CYS A 146 -39.15 -36.68 19.62
CA CYS A 146 -38.81 -35.31 19.95
C CYS A 146 -39.01 -34.41 18.73
N ASN A 147 -39.58 -33.22 18.92
CA ASN A 147 -39.72 -32.21 17.87
C ASN A 147 -38.96 -30.92 18.19
N LYS A 148 -38.49 -30.76 19.43
CA LYS A 148 -37.64 -29.64 19.84
C LYS A 148 -36.61 -30.10 20.87
N CYS A 149 -35.34 -29.97 20.52
CA CYS A 149 -34.24 -30.33 21.39
C CYS A 149 -33.87 -29.22 22.37
N SER A 150 -33.34 -29.60 23.52
CA SER A 150 -32.74 -28.70 24.50
C SER A 150 -31.51 -28.00 23.91
N GLU A 151 -31.12 -26.88 24.51
CA GLU A 151 -29.97 -26.07 24.04
C GLU A 151 -28.74 -26.93 23.74
N ASN A 152 -28.07 -26.63 22.61
CA ASN A 152 -26.90 -27.33 22.08
C ASN A 152 -27.13 -28.76 21.54
N ASN A 153 -28.38 -29.16 21.28
CA ASN A 153 -28.71 -30.41 20.61
C ASN A 153 -29.50 -30.14 19.32
N TYR A 154 -29.33 -31.03 18.34
CA TYR A 154 -29.92 -30.93 17.01
C TYR A 154 -30.92 -32.06 16.78
N LEU A 155 -32.01 -31.73 16.09
CA LEU A 155 -33.04 -32.70 15.76
C LEU A 155 -32.55 -33.64 14.65
N ASN A 156 -32.52 -34.95 14.91
CA ASN A 156 -32.23 -35.98 13.92
C ASN A 156 -33.29 -37.07 13.98
N GLN A 157 -34.20 -37.09 13.00
CA GLN A 157 -35.22 -38.13 12.84
C GLN A 157 -36.03 -38.45 14.12
N GLY A 158 -36.39 -37.41 14.90
CA GLY A 158 -37.18 -37.56 16.12
C GLY A 158 -36.37 -37.80 17.41
N ALA A 159 -35.04 -37.74 17.34
CA ALA A 159 -34.13 -37.78 18.50
C ALA A 159 -33.24 -36.53 18.55
N CYS A 160 -32.71 -36.23 19.73
CA CYS A 160 -31.80 -35.11 19.95
C CYS A 160 -30.36 -35.60 20.05
N VAL A 161 -29.50 -35.06 19.19
CA VAL A 161 -28.07 -35.42 19.13
C VAL A 161 -27.19 -34.19 19.32
N SER A 162 -26.04 -34.34 19.96
CA SER A 162 -25.08 -33.25 20.17
C SER A 162 -24.22 -32.94 18.93
N ALA A 163 -24.24 -33.81 17.93
CA ALA A 163 -23.58 -33.64 16.62
C ALA A 163 -24.31 -34.43 15.54
N CYS A 164 -24.33 -33.94 14.30
CA CYS A 164 -24.96 -34.64 13.18
C CYS A 164 -24.18 -35.91 12.80
N PRO A 165 -24.86 -37.06 12.64
CA PRO A 165 -24.21 -38.32 12.29
C PRO A 165 -23.69 -38.32 10.83
N GLU A 166 -22.81 -39.28 10.52
CA GLU A 166 -22.26 -39.44 9.17
C GLU A 166 -23.35 -39.50 8.09
N GLY A 167 -23.12 -38.81 6.97
CA GLY A 167 -24.08 -38.71 5.87
C GLY A 167 -25.13 -37.59 6.02
N THR A 168 -25.08 -36.83 7.12
CA THR A 168 -25.94 -35.65 7.34
C THR A 168 -25.11 -34.39 7.63
N ILE A 169 -25.69 -33.22 7.35
CA ILE A 169 -25.12 -31.89 7.66
C ILE A 169 -26.12 -31.08 8.49
N LEU A 170 -25.62 -30.15 9.30
CA LEU A 170 -26.46 -29.25 10.08
C LEU A 170 -27.15 -28.24 9.17
N ASN A 171 -28.48 -28.20 9.22
CA ASN A 171 -29.26 -27.10 8.70
C ASN A 171 -29.43 -26.05 9.80
N GLU A 172 -28.67 -24.96 9.73
CA GLU A 172 -28.68 -23.89 10.74
C GLU A 172 -30.04 -23.17 10.84
N GLU A 173 -30.79 -23.07 9.74
CA GLU A 173 -32.10 -22.39 9.73
C GLU A 173 -33.17 -23.17 10.52
N LYS A 174 -33.03 -24.50 10.57
CA LYS A 174 -34.01 -25.41 11.17
C LYS A 174 -33.50 -26.15 12.40
N THR A 175 -32.23 -25.99 12.76
CA THR A 175 -31.57 -26.69 13.87
C THR A 175 -31.76 -28.22 13.79
N GLU A 176 -31.70 -28.77 12.58
CA GLU A 176 -31.93 -30.18 12.28
C GLU A 176 -30.79 -30.75 11.43
N CYS A 177 -30.53 -32.05 11.53
CA CYS A 177 -29.60 -32.76 10.66
C CYS A 177 -30.33 -33.19 9.38
N VAL A 178 -29.83 -32.73 8.22
CA VAL A 178 -30.38 -33.06 6.90
C VAL A 178 -29.39 -33.90 6.09
N ALA A 179 -29.89 -34.75 5.19
CA ALA A 179 -29.03 -35.55 4.32
C ALA A 179 -28.16 -34.68 3.40
N ILE A 180 -26.91 -35.10 3.18
CA ILE A 180 -26.04 -34.46 2.18
C ILE A 180 -26.69 -34.61 0.78
N PRO A 181 -26.84 -33.54 -0.01
CA PRO A 181 -27.35 -33.64 -1.38
C PRO A 181 -26.50 -34.61 -2.22
N PRO A 182 -27.08 -35.41 -3.13
CA PRO A 182 -26.29 -36.26 -4.01
C PRO A 182 -25.32 -35.39 -4.83
N GLN A 183 -24.02 -35.63 -4.69
CA GLN A 183 -23.01 -34.88 -5.41
C GLN A 183 -23.10 -35.20 -6.90
N THR A 184 -23.54 -34.22 -7.69
CA THR A 184 -23.43 -34.24 -9.15
C THR A 184 -22.17 -33.47 -9.54
N CYS A 185 -21.33 -34.06 -10.37
CA CYS A 185 -20.14 -33.39 -10.88
C CYS A 185 -20.55 -32.18 -11.73
N THR A 186 -19.89 -31.03 -11.52
CA THR A 186 -20.13 -29.82 -12.32
C THR A 186 -19.24 -29.79 -13.57
N VAL A 187 -18.18 -30.60 -13.61
CA VAL A 187 -17.26 -30.71 -14.75
C VAL A 187 -17.95 -31.37 -15.95
N GLU A 188 -17.99 -30.65 -17.08
CA GLU A 188 -18.53 -31.16 -18.33
C GLU A 188 -17.77 -32.42 -18.78
N ASN A 189 -18.51 -33.41 -19.29
CA ASN A 189 -17.95 -34.68 -19.78
C ASN A 189 -17.17 -35.51 -18.73
N CYS A 190 -17.38 -35.23 -17.44
CA CYS A 190 -16.87 -36.03 -16.34
C CYS A 190 -17.77 -37.22 -16.01
N GLU A 191 -17.17 -38.39 -15.74
CA GLU A 191 -17.84 -39.60 -15.26
C GLU A 191 -17.82 -39.67 -13.73
N THR A 192 -16.66 -39.39 -13.12
CA THR A 192 -16.50 -39.36 -11.65
C THR A 192 -15.64 -38.18 -11.22
N CYS A 193 -16.10 -37.43 -10.23
CA CYS A 193 -15.39 -36.30 -9.61
C CYS A 193 -14.66 -36.72 -8.32
N ALA A 194 -13.73 -35.88 -7.87
CA ALA A 194 -12.95 -36.09 -6.66
C ALA A 194 -13.85 -36.06 -5.40
N GLU A 195 -13.44 -36.79 -4.36
CA GLU A 195 -14.17 -36.80 -3.08
C GLU A 195 -14.26 -35.38 -2.51
N ASN A 196 -15.49 -34.93 -2.23
CA ASN A 196 -15.81 -33.59 -1.72
C ASN A 196 -15.43 -32.42 -2.64
N ASN A 197 -15.16 -32.66 -3.93
CA ASN A 197 -14.90 -31.61 -4.90
C ASN A 197 -15.53 -31.94 -6.26
N ASN A 198 -16.69 -31.33 -6.53
CA ASN A 198 -17.45 -31.54 -7.77
C ASN A 198 -16.89 -30.80 -8.99
N GLU A 199 -15.91 -29.91 -8.80
CA GLU A 199 -15.23 -29.13 -9.86
C GLU A 199 -13.95 -29.81 -10.39
N VAL A 200 -13.54 -30.92 -9.78
CA VAL A 200 -12.35 -31.68 -10.17
C VAL A 200 -12.76 -33.07 -10.62
N CYS A 201 -12.56 -33.37 -11.90
CA CYS A 201 -12.79 -34.69 -12.45
C CYS A 201 -11.61 -35.62 -12.17
N VAL A 202 -11.90 -36.89 -11.87
CA VAL A 202 -10.88 -37.95 -11.74
C VAL A 202 -10.98 -39.01 -12.83
N LYS A 203 -12.13 -39.05 -13.55
CA LYS A 203 -12.35 -39.94 -14.70
C LYS A 203 -13.31 -39.28 -15.69
N CYS A 204 -12.87 -39.09 -16.92
CA CYS A 204 -13.69 -38.55 -18.00
C CYS A 204 -14.55 -39.63 -18.67
N LYS A 205 -15.64 -39.22 -19.32
CA LYS A 205 -16.44 -40.09 -20.19
C LYS A 205 -15.59 -40.59 -21.36
N GLU A 206 -15.99 -41.71 -21.98
CA GLU A 206 -15.31 -42.27 -23.15
C GLU A 206 -15.01 -41.20 -24.21
N THR A 207 -13.84 -41.30 -24.86
CA THR A 207 -13.29 -40.37 -25.88
C THR A 207 -12.72 -39.04 -25.37
N TYR A 208 -12.89 -38.68 -24.10
CA TYR A 208 -12.30 -37.48 -23.50
C TYR A 208 -11.03 -37.82 -22.71
N TYR A 209 -10.07 -36.90 -22.74
CA TYR A 209 -8.81 -37.00 -22.01
C TYR A 209 -8.86 -36.13 -20.76
N LEU A 210 -8.42 -36.69 -19.62
CA LEU A 210 -8.30 -35.97 -18.36
C LEU A 210 -7.04 -35.10 -18.37
N ASP A 211 -7.19 -33.79 -18.23
CA ASP A 211 -6.06 -32.87 -18.16
C ASP A 211 -5.40 -32.83 -16.77
N LEU A 212 -4.26 -32.12 -16.67
CA LEU A 212 -3.49 -31.98 -15.43
C LEU A 212 -4.21 -31.17 -14.33
N THR A 213 -5.32 -30.51 -14.66
CA THR A 213 -6.13 -29.68 -13.76
C THR A 213 -7.44 -30.36 -13.31
N GLY A 214 -7.73 -31.55 -13.83
CA GLY A 214 -8.97 -32.27 -13.52
C GLY A 214 -10.15 -31.93 -14.43
N LYS A 215 -9.92 -31.46 -15.66
CA LYS A 215 -10.98 -31.23 -16.67
C LYS A 215 -10.90 -32.24 -17.81
N CYS A 216 -12.01 -32.38 -18.53
CA CYS A 216 -12.16 -33.33 -19.64
C CYS A 216 -12.24 -32.59 -20.97
N GLY A 217 -11.39 -32.95 -21.93
CA GLY A 217 -11.36 -32.36 -23.28
C GLY A 217 -11.13 -33.41 -24.36
N LEU A 218 -11.49 -33.08 -25.61
CA LEU A 218 -11.16 -33.92 -26.77
C LEU A 218 -9.66 -33.85 -27.14
N ASP A 219 -9.02 -32.73 -26.79
CA ASP A 219 -7.61 -32.45 -26.97
C ASP A 219 -6.94 -32.03 -25.66
N CYS A 220 -5.63 -32.19 -25.60
CA CYS A 220 -4.83 -31.80 -24.45
C CYS A 220 -4.41 -30.33 -24.52
N PRO A 221 -4.36 -29.61 -23.39
CA PRO A 221 -3.91 -28.22 -23.37
C PRO A 221 -2.44 -28.08 -23.78
N GLU A 222 -2.05 -26.88 -24.19
CA GLU A 222 -0.69 -26.54 -24.62
C GLU A 222 0.36 -27.01 -23.59
N GLY A 223 1.42 -27.67 -24.05
CA GLY A 223 2.45 -28.28 -23.19
C GLY A 223 2.13 -29.70 -22.68
N SER A 224 1.07 -30.33 -23.17
CA SER A 224 0.74 -31.73 -22.86
C SER A 224 0.29 -32.53 -24.08
N LYS A 225 0.47 -33.86 -24.05
CA LYS A 225 0.10 -34.79 -25.13
C LYS A 225 -0.87 -35.86 -24.65
N LYS A 226 -1.62 -36.43 -25.59
CA LYS A 226 -2.55 -37.54 -25.34
C LYS A 226 -1.79 -38.80 -24.96
N ASP A 227 -2.05 -39.32 -23.77
CA ASP A 227 -1.76 -40.71 -23.42
C ASP A 227 -3.01 -41.55 -23.77
N GLU A 228 -3.00 -42.14 -24.95
CA GLU A 228 -4.08 -43.00 -25.46
C GLU A 228 -4.29 -44.27 -24.62
N THR A 229 -3.28 -44.69 -23.85
CA THR A 229 -3.38 -45.90 -23.01
C THR A 229 -4.19 -45.61 -21.75
N ASN A 230 -3.94 -44.45 -21.13
CA ASN A 230 -4.57 -44.08 -19.87
C ASN A 230 -5.72 -43.07 -20.03
N MET A 231 -5.98 -42.59 -21.25
CA MET A 231 -6.97 -41.54 -21.55
C MET A 231 -6.73 -40.27 -20.72
N LYS A 232 -5.47 -39.88 -20.57
CA LYS A 232 -5.05 -38.67 -19.83
C LYS A 232 -4.15 -37.80 -20.68
N CYS A 233 -4.05 -36.53 -20.33
CA CYS A 233 -2.99 -35.66 -20.81
C CYS A 233 -1.77 -35.83 -19.92
N VAL A 234 -0.64 -36.18 -20.53
CA VAL A 234 0.65 -36.21 -19.85
C VAL A 234 1.44 -34.97 -20.26
N ALA A 235 2.17 -34.39 -19.32
CA ALA A 235 3.09 -33.30 -19.64
C ALA A 235 4.00 -33.74 -20.78
N ASP A 236 4.16 -32.90 -21.79
CA ASP A 236 5.09 -33.18 -22.86
C ASP A 236 6.50 -32.91 -22.34
N THR A 237 7.04 -33.87 -21.60
CA THR A 237 8.44 -33.89 -21.20
C THR A 237 9.29 -34.23 -22.42
N GLN A 238 9.28 -33.34 -23.40
CA GLN A 238 10.18 -33.36 -24.53
C GLN A 238 11.58 -33.02 -23.98
N THR A 239 12.30 -34.04 -23.51
CA THR A 239 13.67 -33.86 -23.06
C THR A 239 14.52 -33.51 -24.27
N CYS A 240 15.19 -32.36 -24.21
CA CYS A 240 16.13 -31.94 -25.23
C CYS A 240 17.27 -32.95 -25.38
N THR A 241 17.59 -33.30 -26.63
CA THR A 241 18.78 -34.09 -26.93
C THR A 241 20.03 -33.21 -27.03
N VAL A 242 19.86 -31.89 -27.11
CA VAL A 242 20.96 -30.92 -27.15
C VAL A 242 21.55 -30.73 -25.75
N GLU A 243 22.85 -30.94 -25.61
CA GLU A 243 23.58 -30.77 -24.35
C GLU A 243 23.47 -29.33 -23.83
N ASN A 244 23.30 -29.16 -22.51
CA ASN A 244 23.20 -27.85 -21.85
C ASN A 244 22.03 -26.99 -22.36
N CYS A 245 20.95 -27.62 -22.84
CA CYS A 245 19.72 -26.97 -23.26
C CYS A 245 18.62 -27.06 -22.17
N GLU A 246 18.02 -25.92 -21.80
CA GLU A 246 16.89 -25.86 -20.87
C GLU A 246 15.56 -26.17 -21.56
N THR A 247 15.33 -25.58 -22.74
CA THR A 247 14.09 -25.76 -23.50
C THR A 247 14.37 -25.89 -24.99
N CYS A 248 13.66 -26.80 -25.65
CA CYS A 248 13.78 -27.05 -27.08
C CYS A 248 12.82 -26.20 -27.90
N ALA A 249 13.14 -26.04 -29.19
CA ALA A 249 12.20 -25.49 -30.14
C ALA A 249 10.97 -26.40 -30.28
N GLU A 250 9.81 -25.81 -30.52
CA GLU A 250 8.55 -26.53 -30.62
C GLU A 250 8.64 -27.68 -31.65
N GLY A 251 8.35 -28.90 -31.19
CA GLY A 251 8.38 -30.11 -32.01
C GLY A 251 9.76 -30.59 -32.47
N LYS A 252 10.87 -30.03 -31.94
CA LYS A 252 12.25 -30.39 -32.33
C LYS A 252 13.15 -30.65 -31.11
N THR A 253 13.46 -31.91 -30.82
CA THR A 253 14.32 -32.31 -29.68
C THR A 253 15.79 -31.95 -29.87
N ASP A 254 16.23 -31.78 -31.11
CA ASP A 254 17.60 -31.56 -31.56
C ASP A 254 17.91 -30.08 -31.81
N VAL A 255 16.96 -29.18 -31.55
CA VAL A 255 17.12 -27.73 -31.70
C VAL A 255 16.79 -27.07 -30.36
N CYS A 256 17.79 -26.45 -29.75
CA CYS A 256 17.61 -25.71 -28.53
C CYS A 256 16.97 -24.35 -28.78
N ALA A 257 15.99 -23.98 -27.97
CA ALA A 257 15.40 -22.64 -27.93
C ALA A 257 15.99 -21.78 -26.81
N LYS A 258 16.42 -22.40 -25.70
CA LYS A 258 17.03 -21.70 -24.56
C LYS A 258 18.10 -22.55 -23.89
N CYS A 259 19.29 -21.99 -23.76
CA CYS A 259 20.42 -22.66 -23.12
C CYS A 259 20.40 -22.53 -21.60
N ALA A 260 21.07 -23.48 -20.93
CA ALA A 260 21.36 -23.40 -19.51
C ALA A 260 22.22 -22.19 -19.18
N ALA A 261 22.11 -21.70 -17.95
CA ALA A 261 22.92 -20.60 -17.45
C ALA A 261 24.41 -20.78 -17.80
N THR A 262 25.06 -19.70 -18.26
CA THR A 262 26.46 -19.62 -18.74
C THR A 262 26.75 -20.08 -20.18
N TYR A 263 25.77 -20.64 -20.88
CA TYR A 263 25.88 -21.01 -22.30
C TYR A 263 25.14 -20.00 -23.20
N TYR A 264 25.63 -19.81 -24.42
CA TYR A 264 25.07 -18.91 -25.43
C TYR A 264 24.43 -19.73 -26.54
N LEU A 265 23.23 -19.33 -26.97
CA LEU A 265 22.53 -19.95 -28.10
C LEU A 265 23.22 -19.60 -29.42
N SER A 266 23.59 -20.61 -30.20
CA SER A 266 24.16 -20.46 -31.54
C SER A 266 23.52 -21.49 -32.48
N GLU A 267 22.70 -21.03 -33.42
CA GLU A 267 22.02 -21.85 -34.43
C GLU A 267 21.32 -23.11 -33.86
N GLY A 268 20.66 -22.98 -32.70
CA GLY A 268 19.96 -24.10 -32.05
C GLY A 268 20.85 -24.99 -31.18
N THR A 269 22.10 -24.63 -30.94
CA THR A 269 23.01 -25.32 -30.01
C THR A 269 23.51 -24.40 -28.91
N CYS A 270 24.01 -24.97 -27.81
CA CYS A 270 24.49 -24.23 -26.65
C CYS A 270 26.00 -24.29 -26.56
N VAL A 271 26.66 -23.13 -26.66
CA VAL A 271 28.13 -23.02 -26.71
C VAL A 271 28.65 -22.09 -25.63
N THR A 272 29.87 -22.34 -25.13
CA THR A 272 30.55 -21.45 -24.18
C THR A 272 31.40 -20.39 -24.89
N GLN A 273 31.72 -20.60 -26.17
CA GLN A 273 32.46 -19.67 -27.02
C GLN A 273 31.77 -19.60 -28.38
N CYS A 274 31.50 -18.37 -28.84
CA CYS A 274 30.80 -18.14 -30.10
C CYS A 274 31.70 -18.48 -31.31
N PRO A 275 31.13 -19.04 -32.38
CA PRO A 275 31.86 -19.37 -33.61
C PRO A 275 32.45 -18.13 -34.29
N GLU A 276 33.41 -18.35 -35.20
CA GLU A 276 34.08 -17.27 -35.93
C GLU A 276 33.07 -16.36 -36.67
N GLY A 277 33.25 -15.04 -36.56
CA GLY A 277 32.33 -14.05 -37.11
C GLY A 277 31.09 -13.76 -36.25
N THR A 278 31.05 -14.25 -35.00
CA THR A 278 30.01 -13.93 -34.02
C THR A 278 30.61 -13.56 -32.66
N VAL A 279 29.89 -12.76 -31.88
CA VAL A 279 30.26 -12.34 -30.52
C VAL A 279 29.16 -12.69 -29.52
N LYS A 280 29.54 -12.82 -28.25
CA LYS A 280 28.59 -13.05 -27.14
C LYS A 280 27.71 -11.83 -26.93
N ASN A 281 26.40 -12.02 -26.94
CA ASN A 281 25.44 -11.04 -26.46
C ASN A 281 24.92 -11.48 -25.08
N ASP A 282 25.40 -10.84 -24.02
CA ASP A 282 25.07 -11.19 -22.64
C ASP A 282 23.61 -10.85 -22.27
N GLU A 283 22.98 -9.88 -22.94
CA GLU A 283 21.58 -9.51 -22.69
C GLU A 283 20.61 -10.56 -23.23
N LYS A 284 20.92 -11.11 -24.42
CA LYS A 284 20.09 -12.12 -25.10
C LYS A 284 20.56 -13.55 -24.84
N MET A 285 21.73 -13.73 -24.23
CA MET A 285 22.38 -15.03 -24.04
C MET A 285 22.52 -15.81 -25.35
N GLU A 286 22.90 -15.11 -26.43
CA GLU A 286 23.03 -15.68 -27.78
C GLU A 286 24.33 -15.22 -28.46
N CYS A 287 24.78 -15.97 -29.46
CA CYS A 287 25.85 -15.57 -30.35
C CYS A 287 25.27 -14.74 -31.50
N VAL A 288 25.61 -13.45 -31.55
CA VAL A 288 25.17 -12.54 -32.60
C VAL A 288 26.28 -12.30 -33.60
N ALA A 289 25.93 -12.01 -34.86
CA ALA A 289 26.92 -11.68 -35.87
C ALA A 289 27.82 -10.52 -35.40
N ASP A 290 29.12 -10.68 -35.58
CA ASP A 290 30.12 -9.62 -35.42
C ASP A 290 30.05 -8.71 -36.65
N THR A 291 28.88 -8.09 -36.84
CA THR A 291 28.71 -7.04 -37.84
C THR A 291 29.03 -5.74 -37.14
N PRO A 292 30.23 -5.16 -37.32
CA PRO A 292 30.47 -3.81 -36.86
C PRO A 292 29.41 -2.91 -37.49
N GLN A 293 28.67 -2.19 -36.64
CA GLN A 293 27.65 -1.25 -37.09
C GLN A 293 28.31 -0.24 -38.03
N ILE A 294 27.96 -0.31 -39.32
CA ILE A 294 28.50 0.61 -40.32
C ILE A 294 27.77 1.93 -40.17
N CYS A 295 28.49 2.97 -39.77
CA CYS A 295 27.95 4.32 -39.66
C CYS A 295 27.80 4.95 -41.04
N ASN A 296 26.64 5.58 -41.29
CA ASN A 296 26.34 6.34 -42.50
C ASN A 296 26.83 7.80 -42.42
N VAL A 297 27.75 8.09 -41.50
CA VAL A 297 28.34 9.41 -41.30
C VAL A 297 29.82 9.35 -41.69
N ASP A 298 30.22 10.17 -42.65
CA ASP A 298 31.60 10.24 -43.12
C ASP A 298 32.56 10.56 -41.96
N ASN A 299 33.69 9.86 -41.93
CA ASN A 299 34.71 9.97 -40.89
C ASN A 299 34.24 9.67 -39.45
N CYS A 300 33.11 8.97 -39.29
CA CYS A 300 32.67 8.43 -38.00
C CYS A 300 33.40 7.12 -37.66
N ASP A 301 33.82 6.96 -36.41
CA ASP A 301 34.44 5.76 -35.82
C ASP A 301 33.36 4.84 -35.23
N THR A 302 32.47 5.41 -34.41
CA THR A 302 31.34 4.70 -33.79
C THR A 302 30.08 5.55 -33.83
N CYS A 303 28.94 4.96 -34.17
CA CYS A 303 27.62 5.60 -34.19
C CYS A 303 26.80 5.22 -32.97
N VAL A 304 25.69 5.92 -32.77
CA VAL A 304 24.71 5.57 -31.74
C VAL A 304 24.04 4.25 -32.13
N GLU A 305 23.77 3.40 -31.13
CA GLU A 305 23.08 2.12 -31.31
C GLU A 305 21.75 2.33 -32.06
N ASP A 306 21.49 1.45 -33.05
CA ASP A 306 20.35 1.52 -33.98
C ASP A 306 20.22 2.81 -34.82
N ARG A 307 21.20 3.72 -34.76
CA ARG A 307 21.18 5.03 -35.42
C ARG A 307 22.48 5.30 -36.18
N THR A 308 22.58 4.70 -37.37
CA THR A 308 23.75 4.85 -38.25
C THR A 308 23.92 6.27 -38.80
N ASP A 309 22.89 7.12 -38.73
CA ASP A 309 22.90 8.53 -39.12
C ASP A 309 23.43 9.48 -38.03
N ILE A 310 23.75 8.97 -36.83
CA ILE A 310 24.24 9.75 -35.70
C ILE A 310 25.60 9.20 -35.24
N CYS A 311 26.61 10.05 -35.28
CA CYS A 311 27.96 9.72 -34.85
C CYS A 311 28.17 9.98 -33.36
N ASN A 312 28.68 8.98 -32.64
CA ASN A 312 29.04 9.11 -31.23
C ASN A 312 30.52 9.54 -31.07
N LYS A 313 31.39 9.05 -31.96
CA LYS A 313 32.83 9.32 -31.95
C LYS A 313 33.37 9.37 -33.37
N CYS A 314 34.11 10.42 -33.69
CA CYS A 314 34.79 10.56 -34.98
C CYS A 314 36.12 9.80 -35.01
N LYS A 315 36.59 9.47 -36.21
CA LYS A 315 37.94 8.93 -36.43
C LYS A 315 38.99 9.92 -35.95
N SER A 316 40.20 9.43 -35.66
CA SER A 316 41.32 10.29 -35.25
C SER A 316 41.52 11.47 -36.21
N ASN A 317 41.79 12.65 -35.63
CA ASN A 317 41.93 13.95 -36.31
C ASN A 317 40.63 14.60 -36.82
N TYR A 318 39.46 14.05 -36.48
CA TYR A 318 38.17 14.69 -36.75
C TYR A 318 37.45 15.06 -35.46
N TYR A 319 36.80 16.21 -35.47
CA TYR A 319 35.98 16.73 -34.40
C TYR A 319 34.50 16.48 -34.67
N LEU A 320 33.82 15.96 -33.65
CA LEU A 320 32.37 15.74 -33.68
C LEU A 320 31.64 17.08 -33.66
N GLN A 321 30.86 17.36 -34.70
CA GLN A 321 30.05 18.56 -34.77
C GLN A 321 28.84 18.46 -33.84
N VAL A 322 28.24 19.60 -33.49
CA VAL A 322 27.19 19.69 -32.45
C VAL A 322 25.92 18.92 -32.81
N ASP A 323 25.62 18.79 -34.11
CA ASP A 323 24.47 18.01 -34.60
C ASP A 323 24.70 16.49 -34.56
N GLN A 324 25.93 16.04 -34.27
CA GLN A 324 26.39 14.66 -34.31
C GLN A 324 26.23 13.97 -35.68
N LYS A 325 25.94 14.74 -36.74
CA LYS A 325 25.70 14.23 -38.09
C LYS A 325 26.89 14.42 -39.02
N SER A 326 27.98 14.99 -38.49
CA SER A 326 29.19 15.24 -39.25
C SER A 326 30.44 15.21 -38.37
N CYS A 327 31.53 14.76 -38.98
CA CYS A 327 32.88 14.77 -38.44
C CYS A 327 33.74 15.61 -39.37
N ALA A 328 34.32 16.70 -38.87
CA ALA A 328 35.13 17.62 -39.66
C ALA A 328 36.51 17.84 -39.04
N THR A 329 37.48 18.29 -39.82
CA THR A 329 38.84 18.53 -39.34
C THR A 329 38.95 19.73 -38.41
N ASP A 330 37.92 20.59 -38.36
CA ASP A 330 37.82 21.75 -37.48
C ASP A 330 36.36 21.97 -37.05
N CYS A 331 36.16 22.76 -36.00
CA CYS A 331 34.84 23.21 -35.58
C CYS A 331 34.35 24.42 -36.41
N ALA A 332 33.04 24.51 -36.65
CA ALA A 332 32.44 25.68 -37.27
C ALA A 332 32.66 26.96 -36.43
N SER A 333 32.61 28.13 -37.08
CA SER A 333 32.76 29.42 -36.38
C SER A 333 31.78 29.56 -35.21
N GLY A 334 32.30 29.95 -34.04
CA GLY A 334 31.52 30.05 -32.79
C GLY A 334 31.46 28.74 -32.00
N TYR A 335 32.19 27.72 -32.43
CA TYR A 335 32.39 26.47 -31.72
C TYR A 335 33.89 26.23 -31.53
N LYS A 336 34.27 25.71 -30.37
CA LYS A 336 35.63 25.28 -30.07
C LYS A 336 35.71 23.77 -29.95
N ASP A 337 36.89 23.22 -30.20
CA ASP A 337 37.17 21.84 -29.83
C ASP A 337 37.29 21.68 -28.31
N THR A 338 37.33 20.42 -27.89
CA THR A 338 37.54 20.00 -26.51
C THR A 338 38.56 18.90 -26.50
N THR A 339 39.11 18.57 -25.32
CA THR A 339 40.05 17.46 -25.13
C THR A 339 39.51 16.12 -25.67
N ASN A 340 38.20 15.99 -25.82
CA ASN A 340 37.52 14.79 -26.32
C ASN A 340 37.20 14.85 -27.82
N MET A 341 37.84 15.73 -28.59
CA MET A 341 37.60 15.89 -30.04
C MET A 341 36.11 16.19 -30.36
N LYS A 342 35.45 17.00 -29.52
CA LYS A 342 34.05 17.44 -29.74
C LYS A 342 33.97 18.95 -29.84
N CYS A 343 33.13 19.43 -30.76
CA CYS A 343 32.83 20.84 -30.90
C CYS A 343 31.80 21.30 -29.86
N VAL A 344 32.08 22.39 -29.16
CA VAL A 344 31.20 22.99 -28.16
C VAL A 344 31.03 24.47 -28.46
N LYS A 345 29.79 24.96 -28.35
CA LYS A 345 29.45 26.36 -28.63
C LYS A 345 30.15 27.30 -27.65
N CYS A 346 30.77 28.35 -28.16
CA CYS A 346 31.26 29.45 -27.34
C CYS A 346 30.07 30.21 -26.74
N THR A 347 30.12 30.44 -25.43
CA THR A 347 29.07 31.17 -24.69
C THR A 347 29.26 32.69 -24.75
N THR A 348 30.48 33.16 -25.01
CA THR A 348 30.75 34.58 -25.24
C THR A 348 30.13 35.02 -26.57
N GLU A 349 29.33 36.08 -26.51
CA GLU A 349 28.67 36.65 -27.69
C GLU A 349 29.68 37.20 -28.70
N ASN A 350 29.35 37.10 -29.99
CA ASN A 350 30.21 37.56 -31.11
C ASN A 350 31.62 36.95 -31.12
N CYS A 351 31.77 35.73 -30.59
CA CYS A 351 33.04 35.02 -30.49
C CYS A 351 33.13 33.87 -31.51
N VAL A 352 34.24 33.79 -32.23
CA VAL A 352 34.56 32.69 -33.16
C VAL A 352 35.31 31.58 -32.44
N LEU A 353 36.33 31.93 -31.64
CA LEU A 353 37.16 30.99 -30.87
C LEU A 353 37.21 31.42 -29.41
N CYS A 354 37.03 30.49 -28.48
CA CYS A 354 37.06 30.73 -27.05
C CYS A 354 38.00 29.76 -26.32
N SER A 355 38.54 30.20 -25.17
CA SER A 355 39.39 29.40 -24.29
C SER A 355 38.62 28.34 -23.50
N GLU A 356 39.31 27.57 -22.66
CA GLU A 356 38.70 26.64 -21.69
C GLU A 356 37.65 27.34 -20.81
N ASP A 357 38.01 28.51 -20.26
CA ASP A 357 37.16 29.36 -19.41
C ASP A 357 36.10 30.15 -20.19
N GLN A 358 35.80 29.78 -21.44
CA GLN A 358 34.81 30.46 -22.30
C GLN A 358 35.14 31.92 -22.63
N LYS A 359 36.37 32.38 -22.38
CA LYS A 359 36.84 33.71 -22.75
C LYS A 359 37.18 33.76 -24.23
N CYS A 360 36.83 34.84 -24.93
CA CYS A 360 37.05 34.89 -26.36
C CYS A 360 38.50 35.16 -26.74
N THR A 361 39.00 34.47 -27.76
CA THR A 361 40.34 34.68 -28.33
C THR A 361 40.27 35.28 -29.73
N THR A 362 39.19 35.02 -30.48
CA THR A 362 38.96 35.57 -31.82
C THR A 362 37.51 35.99 -31.97
N CYS A 363 37.28 37.26 -32.32
CA CYS A 363 35.94 37.81 -32.52
C CYS A 363 35.40 37.56 -33.92
N VAL A 364 34.08 37.54 -34.05
CA VAL A 364 33.38 37.56 -35.36
C VAL A 364 33.73 38.85 -36.08
N ASP A 365 33.94 38.77 -37.40
CA ASP A 365 34.25 39.92 -38.24
C ASP A 365 33.33 41.11 -37.97
N GLY A 366 33.92 42.30 -37.84
CA GLY A 366 33.23 43.53 -37.46
C GLY A 366 33.26 43.85 -35.95
N ASN A 367 33.72 42.93 -35.12
CA ASN A 367 33.90 43.14 -33.67
C ASN A 367 35.39 43.26 -33.30
N TYR A 368 35.67 43.82 -32.12
CA TYR A 368 37.00 44.05 -31.58
C TYR A 368 37.15 43.35 -30.23
N LEU A 369 38.30 42.67 -30.04
CA LEU A 369 38.62 41.98 -28.80
C LEU A 369 39.12 42.98 -27.74
N THR A 370 38.49 42.96 -26.57
CA THR A 370 38.87 43.75 -25.39
C THR A 370 39.97 43.05 -24.59
N GLU A 371 40.63 43.79 -23.68
CA GLU A 371 41.63 43.20 -22.75
C GLU A 371 41.02 42.13 -21.83
N ASP A 372 39.74 42.26 -21.48
CA ASP A 372 38.97 41.29 -20.71
C ASP A 372 38.51 40.07 -21.53
N LEU A 373 39.01 39.90 -22.76
CA LEU A 373 38.70 38.78 -23.65
C LEU A 373 37.21 38.68 -24.02
N LYS A 374 36.56 39.83 -24.21
CA LYS A 374 35.19 39.96 -24.75
C LYS A 374 35.19 40.63 -26.12
N CYS A 375 34.22 40.30 -26.95
CA CYS A 375 34.03 40.91 -28.26
C CYS A 375 32.99 42.01 -28.22
N VAL A 376 33.35 43.19 -28.72
CA VAL A 376 32.47 44.37 -28.75
C VAL A 376 32.47 45.03 -30.13
N THR A 377 31.34 45.63 -30.51
CA THR A 377 31.24 46.41 -31.75
C THR A 377 31.87 47.80 -31.61
N THR A 378 31.96 48.32 -30.38
CA THR A 378 32.52 49.64 -30.07
C THR A 378 33.41 49.52 -28.84
N CYS A 379 34.65 50.04 -28.93
CA CYS A 379 35.60 49.96 -27.84
C CYS A 379 35.18 50.84 -26.65
N PRO A 380 35.48 50.41 -25.41
CA PRO A 380 35.16 51.18 -24.21
C PRO A 380 35.94 52.50 -24.15
N GLU A 381 35.50 53.40 -23.27
CA GLU A 381 36.15 54.71 -23.06
C GLU A 381 37.66 54.56 -22.77
N GLY A 382 38.49 55.36 -23.43
CA GLY A 382 39.95 55.29 -23.33
C GLY A 382 40.61 54.24 -24.23
N TYR A 383 39.84 53.53 -25.06
CA TYR A 383 40.35 52.57 -26.05
C TYR A 383 39.87 52.91 -27.46
N GLU A 384 40.69 52.63 -28.46
CA GLU A 384 40.36 52.77 -29.88
C GLU A 384 40.38 51.43 -30.61
N ALA A 385 39.59 51.35 -31.67
CA ALA A 385 39.47 50.15 -32.49
C ALA A 385 40.66 50.04 -33.46
N ASN A 386 41.54 49.07 -33.23
CA ASN A 386 42.61 48.76 -34.16
C ASN A 386 42.11 47.80 -35.24
N LYS A 387 41.92 48.31 -36.46
CA LYS A 387 41.37 47.55 -37.60
C LYS A 387 42.29 46.44 -38.12
N GLU A 388 43.59 46.54 -37.88
CA GLU A 388 44.60 45.57 -38.32
C GLU A 388 44.65 44.39 -37.35
N THR A 389 44.76 44.66 -36.05
CA THR A 389 44.83 43.62 -35.02
C THR A 389 43.46 43.10 -34.57
N LYS A 390 42.37 43.78 -34.94
CA LYS A 390 40.99 43.51 -34.48
C LYS A 390 40.83 43.57 -32.95
N LYS A 391 41.60 44.45 -32.30
CA LYS A 391 41.58 44.64 -30.83
C LYS A 391 41.19 46.05 -30.46
N CYS A 392 40.59 46.21 -29.29
CA CYS A 392 40.53 47.48 -28.60
C CYS A 392 41.90 47.74 -27.98
N VAL A 393 42.57 48.77 -28.47
CA VAL A 393 43.90 49.17 -27.97
C VAL A 393 43.77 50.44 -27.17
N LYS A 394 44.49 50.53 -26.06
CA LYS A 394 44.43 51.70 -25.18
C LYS A 394 44.98 52.93 -25.90
N ILE A 395 44.20 54.01 -25.87
CA ILE A 395 44.64 55.31 -26.41
C ILE A 395 45.81 55.79 -25.55
N THR A 396 46.99 55.89 -26.16
CA THR A 396 48.21 56.32 -25.48
C THR A 396 48.62 57.69 -26.00
N CYS A 397 48.63 58.67 -25.11
CA CYS A 397 49.00 60.03 -25.46
C CYS A 397 50.51 60.14 -25.75
N LYS A 398 50.86 60.84 -26.83
CA LYS A 398 52.27 61.09 -27.19
C LYS A 398 52.89 62.25 -26.42
N VAL A 399 52.06 63.02 -25.73
CA VAL A 399 52.49 64.16 -24.91
C VAL A 399 52.99 63.68 -23.56
N GLU A 400 54.21 64.06 -23.20
CA GLU A 400 54.80 63.73 -21.90
C GLU A 400 53.95 64.29 -20.75
N ASN A 401 53.82 63.50 -19.68
CA ASN A 401 53.03 63.84 -18.48
C ASN A 401 51.54 64.12 -18.73
N CYS A 402 51.01 63.61 -19.85
CA CYS A 402 49.60 63.70 -20.18
C CYS A 402 48.81 62.49 -19.67
N LYS A 403 47.70 62.73 -18.98
CA LYS A 403 46.79 61.71 -18.46
C LYS A 403 45.75 61.29 -19.50
N THR A 404 45.10 62.28 -20.12
CA THR A 404 44.18 62.06 -21.25
C THR A 404 44.47 63.07 -22.35
N CYS A 405 44.48 62.61 -23.59
CA CYS A 405 44.68 63.43 -24.78
C CYS A 405 43.35 63.72 -25.44
N ILE A 406 43.35 64.71 -26.32
CA ILE A 406 42.18 65.01 -27.14
C ILE A 406 41.96 63.82 -28.08
N GLU A 407 40.73 63.27 -28.11
CA GLU A 407 40.39 62.07 -28.90
C GLU A 407 40.79 62.19 -30.38
N THR A 408 40.69 63.39 -30.95
CA THR A 408 41.04 63.65 -32.36
C THR A 408 42.52 63.92 -32.59
N ASP A 409 43.34 64.10 -31.55
CA ASP A 409 44.76 64.45 -31.66
C ASP A 409 45.57 64.00 -30.43
N ILE A 410 46.18 62.81 -30.53
CA ILE A 410 47.04 62.21 -29.49
C ILE A 410 48.30 63.04 -29.15
N ASN A 411 48.61 64.08 -29.93
CA ASN A 411 49.70 65.02 -29.67
C ASN A 411 49.26 66.24 -28.86
N LYS A 412 47.99 66.30 -28.44
CA LYS A 412 47.45 67.36 -27.59
C LYS A 412 46.89 66.77 -26.31
N CYS A 413 47.35 67.27 -25.18
CA CYS A 413 46.82 66.87 -23.89
C CYS A 413 45.52 67.61 -23.56
N ALA A 414 44.51 66.86 -23.13
CA ALA A 414 43.27 67.40 -22.57
C ALA A 414 43.39 67.57 -21.05
N ILE A 415 43.96 66.56 -20.37
CA ILE A 415 44.15 66.55 -18.92
C ILE A 415 45.55 66.03 -18.60
N CYS A 416 46.32 66.82 -17.86
CA CYS A 416 47.66 66.43 -17.41
C CYS A 416 47.61 65.48 -16.21
N ASN A 417 48.74 64.83 -15.93
CA ASN A 417 48.92 64.12 -14.65
C ASN A 417 48.78 65.09 -13.47
N ASP A 418 48.53 64.53 -12.28
CA ASP A 418 48.21 65.31 -11.09
C ASP A 418 49.28 66.38 -10.79
N ASN A 419 48.84 67.58 -10.38
CA ASN A 419 49.68 68.77 -10.10
C ASN A 419 50.35 69.46 -11.31
N LEU A 420 49.95 69.15 -12.54
CA LEU A 420 50.42 69.82 -13.75
C LEU A 420 49.30 70.64 -14.42
N TYR A 421 49.70 71.61 -15.23
CA TYR A 421 48.82 72.52 -15.93
C TYR A 421 48.90 72.28 -17.44
N VAL A 422 47.75 72.20 -18.12
CA VAL A 422 47.70 72.18 -19.59
C VAL A 422 47.86 73.60 -20.13
N VAL A 423 48.79 73.80 -21.06
CA VAL A 423 48.99 75.11 -21.71
C VAL A 423 48.01 75.28 -22.86
N GLU A 424 47.14 76.29 -22.81
CA GLU A 424 46.00 76.51 -23.73
C GLU A 424 46.36 76.40 -25.22
N ASP A 425 47.48 76.98 -25.64
CA ASP A 425 47.87 77.04 -27.05
C ASP A 425 48.66 75.81 -27.54
N THR A 426 49.42 75.18 -26.64
CA THR A 426 50.35 74.10 -27.00
C THR A 426 49.88 72.72 -26.59
N TYR A 427 48.89 72.65 -25.69
CA TYR A 427 48.35 71.42 -25.10
C TYR A 427 49.42 70.53 -24.45
N LYS A 428 50.52 71.14 -24.01
CA LYS A 428 51.58 70.47 -23.24
C LYS A 428 51.33 70.63 -21.75
N CYS A 429 51.88 69.70 -20.98
CA CYS A 429 51.79 69.68 -19.53
C CYS A 429 53.03 70.31 -18.90
N VAL A 430 52.83 71.28 -18.02
CA VAL A 430 53.90 71.98 -17.30
C VAL A 430 53.63 72.05 -15.81
N ALA A 431 54.67 72.03 -14.99
CA ALA A 431 54.53 72.16 -13.53
C ALA A 431 54.16 73.59 -13.09
N LYS A 432 54.49 74.59 -13.91
CA LYS A 432 54.23 76.01 -13.65
C LYS A 432 53.98 76.73 -14.97
N CYS A 433 53.05 77.68 -14.97
CA CYS A 433 52.79 78.52 -16.14
C CYS A 433 53.91 79.54 -16.36
N ASP A 434 54.38 79.63 -17.60
CA ASP A 434 55.40 80.60 -18.03
C ASP A 434 54.86 82.04 -18.05
N SER A 435 55.77 83.01 -18.19
CA SER A 435 55.41 84.42 -18.38
C SER A 435 54.48 84.61 -19.59
N GLY A 436 53.47 85.45 -19.44
CA GLY A 436 52.41 85.64 -20.44
C GLY A 436 51.24 84.67 -20.28
N TYR A 437 51.22 83.85 -19.23
CA TYR A 437 50.10 82.97 -18.88
C TYR A 437 49.64 83.16 -17.44
N LYS A 438 48.38 82.85 -17.18
CA LYS A 438 47.75 82.83 -15.86
C LYS A 438 47.32 81.40 -15.53
N THR A 439 47.54 80.98 -14.29
CA THR A 439 46.94 79.74 -13.76
C THR A 439 45.43 79.91 -13.63
N ASP A 440 44.68 79.01 -14.26
CA ASP A 440 43.26 78.81 -14.04
C ASP A 440 43.07 77.48 -13.30
N SER A 441 42.35 77.53 -12.19
CA SER A 441 42.08 76.38 -11.32
C SER A 441 40.57 76.13 -11.17
N THR A 442 39.77 76.61 -12.13
CA THR A 442 38.32 76.46 -12.09
C THR A 442 37.90 75.01 -12.40
N ALA A 443 37.11 74.41 -11.51
CA ALA A 443 36.40 73.13 -11.71
C ALA A 443 37.25 71.94 -12.23
N GLY A 444 38.39 71.67 -11.60
CA GLY A 444 39.14 70.41 -11.82
C GLY A 444 40.04 70.38 -13.07
N ALA A 445 40.10 71.47 -13.84
CA ALA A 445 41.04 71.62 -14.95
C ALA A 445 42.13 72.64 -14.57
N PHE A 446 43.33 72.14 -14.24
CA PHE A 446 44.52 72.96 -14.06
C PHE A 446 45.03 73.38 -15.44
N ALA A 447 44.89 74.67 -15.79
CA ALA A 447 45.29 75.18 -17.10
C ALA A 447 46.13 76.47 -17.01
N CYS A 448 47.05 76.66 -17.96
CA CYS A 448 47.74 77.91 -18.21
C CYS A 448 47.04 78.65 -19.34
N LYS A 449 46.26 79.68 -18.99
CA LYS A 449 45.54 80.53 -19.96
C LYS A 449 46.38 81.70 -20.39
N LYS A 450 46.40 82.00 -21.68
CA LYS A 450 47.26 83.03 -22.23
C LYS A 450 46.73 84.43 -21.95
N CYS A 451 47.64 85.34 -21.65
CA CYS A 451 47.36 86.76 -21.60
C CYS A 451 46.98 87.29 -22.98
N ARG A 452 45.81 87.93 -23.07
CA ARG A 452 45.33 88.54 -24.32
C ARG A 452 45.90 89.95 -24.53
N VAL A 453 46.40 90.57 -23.46
CA VAL A 453 47.09 91.87 -23.54
C VAL A 453 48.48 91.69 -24.16
N SER A 454 48.72 92.38 -25.27
CA SER A 454 50.03 92.38 -25.95
C SER A 454 51.14 92.95 -25.03
N ASN A 455 52.34 92.37 -25.10
CA ASN A 455 53.49 92.70 -24.25
C ASN A 455 53.24 92.53 -22.74
N CYS A 456 52.30 91.69 -22.32
CA CYS A 456 52.06 91.39 -20.92
C CYS A 456 52.91 90.20 -20.43
N ALA A 457 53.72 90.40 -19.38
CA ALA A 457 54.50 89.35 -18.72
C ALA A 457 53.67 88.56 -17.70
N LYS A 458 52.67 89.21 -17.07
CA LYS A 458 51.78 88.59 -16.09
C LYS A 458 50.42 89.26 -16.10
N CYS A 459 49.37 88.49 -16.38
CA CYS A 459 48.00 88.96 -16.29
C CYS A 459 47.55 89.16 -14.85
N ASP A 460 46.57 90.02 -14.68
CA ASP A 460 45.84 90.17 -13.42
C ASP A 460 44.76 89.08 -13.29
N SER A 461 43.69 89.38 -12.55
CA SER A 461 42.54 88.51 -12.30
C SER A 461 41.81 88.10 -13.58
N LYS A 462 41.93 88.88 -14.67
CA LYS A 462 41.39 88.55 -16.00
C LYS A 462 42.52 88.43 -17.03
N VAL A 463 42.36 87.55 -18.02
CA VAL A 463 43.33 87.40 -19.12
C VAL A 463 43.45 88.64 -20.01
N ASP A 464 42.46 89.54 -19.94
CA ASP A 464 42.37 90.79 -20.71
C ASP A 464 42.93 92.01 -19.94
N GLU A 465 43.48 91.82 -18.74
CA GLU A 465 44.06 92.87 -17.90
C GLU A 465 45.48 92.46 -17.49
N CYS A 466 46.45 93.37 -17.62
CA CYS A 466 47.85 93.10 -17.34
C CYS A 466 48.31 93.66 -15.99
N GLN A 467 48.90 92.80 -15.15
CA GLN A 467 49.53 93.17 -13.88
C GLN A 467 50.98 93.62 -14.05
N GLN A 468 51.71 93.01 -14.99
CA GLN A 468 53.12 93.31 -15.25
C GLN A 468 53.44 93.18 -16.74
N CYS A 469 54.00 94.22 -17.34
CA CYS A 469 54.41 94.22 -18.74
C CYS A 469 55.82 93.64 -18.95
N SER A 470 56.07 93.14 -20.14
CA SER A 470 57.37 92.63 -20.60
C SER A 470 58.26 93.77 -21.09
N GLY A 471 59.57 93.71 -20.80
CA GLY A 471 60.55 94.68 -21.30
C GLY A 471 60.33 96.12 -20.81
N ASP A 472 60.45 97.10 -21.71
CA ASP A 472 60.37 98.53 -21.39
C ASP A 472 58.94 99.09 -21.33
N TYR A 473 57.93 98.22 -21.38
CA TYR A 473 56.52 98.60 -21.29
C TYR A 473 56.10 98.79 -19.83
N TYR A 474 55.15 99.68 -19.59
CA TYR A 474 54.55 99.89 -18.27
C TYR A 474 53.04 99.68 -18.32
N VAL A 475 52.47 99.30 -17.17
CA VAL A 475 51.03 99.06 -17.04
C VAL A 475 50.30 100.38 -16.91
N LYS A 476 49.28 100.58 -17.75
CA LYS A 476 48.33 101.70 -17.69
C LYS A 476 46.95 101.20 -18.07
N ASP A 477 45.97 101.40 -17.18
CA ASP A 477 44.58 100.94 -17.36
C ASP A 477 44.46 99.46 -17.78
N GLY A 478 45.29 98.59 -17.17
CA GLY A 478 45.34 97.16 -17.47
C GLY A 478 45.97 96.80 -18.82
N LYS A 479 46.56 97.76 -19.55
CA LYS A 479 47.25 97.56 -20.83
C LYS A 479 48.74 97.90 -20.72
N CYS A 480 49.53 97.38 -21.65
CA CYS A 480 50.96 97.67 -21.74
C CYS A 480 51.25 98.75 -22.78
N GLU A 481 51.71 99.91 -22.31
CA GLU A 481 52.13 101.02 -23.16
C GLU A 481 53.66 101.16 -23.15
N LYS A 482 54.23 101.54 -24.31
CA LYS A 482 55.67 101.82 -24.41
C LYS A 482 55.96 103.15 -23.72
N ARG A 483 57.11 103.25 -23.04
CA ARG A 483 57.59 104.55 -22.57
C ARG A 483 57.91 105.44 -23.78
N ASN A 484 57.17 106.53 -23.95
CA ASN A 484 57.52 107.55 -24.92
C ASN A 484 58.63 108.42 -24.32
N ASP A 485 59.86 108.26 -24.82
CA ASP A 485 61.01 109.12 -24.49
C ASP A 485 60.85 110.57 -25.00
N ASP A 486 59.69 110.94 -25.53
CA ASP A 486 59.41 112.28 -26.05
C ASP A 486 59.20 113.33 -24.93
N ALA A 487 59.01 112.91 -23.68
CA ALA A 487 59.02 113.83 -22.54
C ALA A 487 60.42 114.45 -22.32
N ALA A 488 61.50 113.71 -22.61
CA ALA A 488 62.85 114.26 -22.57
C ALA A 488 63.04 115.30 -23.69
N LYS A 489 62.54 115.05 -24.90
CA LYS A 489 62.63 116.00 -26.02
C LYS A 489 61.84 117.30 -25.77
N SER A 490 60.69 117.23 -25.10
CA SER A 490 59.90 118.42 -24.75
C SER A 490 60.57 119.28 -23.68
N ILE A 491 61.22 118.66 -22.69
CA ILE A 491 62.02 119.38 -21.67
C ILE A 491 63.27 120.02 -22.31
N PHE A 492 63.96 119.32 -23.21
CA PHE A 492 65.09 119.90 -23.95
C PHE A 492 64.65 121.04 -24.88
N ALA A 493 63.46 120.96 -25.49
CA ALA A 493 62.89 122.05 -26.30
C ALA A 493 62.51 123.28 -25.44
N PHE A 494 61.96 123.08 -24.24
CA PHE A 494 61.66 124.16 -23.29
C PHE A 494 62.93 124.82 -22.74
N LEU A 495 63.94 124.03 -22.36
CA LEU A 495 65.23 124.55 -21.91
C LEU A 495 65.98 125.29 -23.02
N ALA A 496 65.86 124.83 -24.28
CA ALA A 496 66.41 125.54 -25.44
C ALA A 496 65.70 126.88 -25.70
N LEU A 497 64.37 126.95 -25.55
CA LEU A 497 63.62 128.21 -25.68
C LEU A 497 63.94 129.21 -24.56
N VAL A 498 64.10 128.75 -23.31
CA VAL A 498 64.52 129.59 -22.18
C VAL A 498 65.94 130.10 -22.37
N ALA A 499 66.85 129.28 -22.91
CA ALA A 499 68.22 129.70 -23.21
C ALA A 499 68.30 130.75 -24.33
N ILE A 500 67.44 130.66 -25.35
CA ILE A 500 67.35 131.67 -26.43
C ILE A 500 66.79 133.00 -25.89
N PHE A 501 65.80 132.96 -24.99
CA PHE A 501 65.21 134.16 -24.39
C PHE A 501 66.16 134.90 -23.44
N LEU A 502 67.18 134.22 -22.90
CA LEU A 502 68.23 134.81 -22.07
C LEU A 502 69.41 135.39 -22.89
N MET A 503 69.42 135.22 -24.21
CA MET A 503 70.45 135.74 -25.12
C MET A 503 70.00 136.95 -25.96
N PHE A 504 68.80 137.49 -25.73
CA PHE A 504 68.29 138.71 -26.38
C PHE A 504 68.12 139.85 -25.39
#